data_AF-A0A5C4N8I2-F1
#
_entry.id   AF-A0A5C4N8I2-F1
#
_cell.length_a   1.000
_cell.length_b   1.000
_cell.length_c   1.000
_cell.angle_alpha   90.00
_cell.angle_beta   90.00
_cell.angle_gamma   90.00
#
_symmetry.space_group_name_H-M   'P 1'
#
loop_
_entity.id
_entity.type
_entity.pdbx_description
1 polymer ?
#
loop_
_entity_poly.entity_id
_entity_poly.type
_entity_poly.pdbx_seq_one_letter_code
_entity_poly.pdbx_strand_id
1 'polypeptide(L)'
;MALTFTGTMSVATANGEDVRSVLWAALGCNIAWGIVDGTIHVLTSVTERARTRARRLAIRRAGDGEALARLRALLPEGSGQALDDGQLRTLLDWLRAEPEPDGPERITPDDLRAAVAIFALVVIATMPPVVPFRLIDDLHGAMRLSNAIALAMLFAIGWSLDRQIGPGTLRMRIATPLIGSVLVIVTIALGG
;
A
#
# COMPACT_ATOMS: atom_id res chain seq x y z
N MET A 1 -10.39 -5.64 -5.91
CA MET A 1 -10.06 -6.51 -7.07
C MET A 1 -10.84 -7.81 -7.02
N ALA A 2 -10.56 -8.75 -6.09
CA ALA A 2 -11.26 -10.04 -6.04
C ALA A 2 -12.81 -9.91 -5.96
N LEU A 3 -13.33 -9.01 -5.12
CA LEU A 3 -14.79 -8.77 -4.99
C LEU A 3 -15.39 -8.07 -6.22
N THR A 4 -14.63 -7.18 -6.87
CA THR A 4 -15.04 -6.52 -8.12
C THR A 4 -15.04 -7.52 -9.28
N PHE A 5 -14.11 -8.48 -9.25
CA PHE A 5 -13.98 -9.58 -10.21
C PHE A 5 -15.17 -10.55 -10.11
N THR A 6 -15.57 -10.99 -8.92
CA THR A 6 -16.79 -11.81 -8.75
C THR A 6 -18.03 -11.05 -9.21
N GLY A 7 -18.11 -9.74 -8.94
CA GLY A 7 -19.20 -8.89 -9.44
C GLY A 7 -19.26 -8.77 -10.98
N THR A 8 -18.12 -8.56 -11.65
CA THR A 8 -18.06 -8.50 -13.13
C THR A 8 -18.27 -9.86 -13.76
N MET A 9 -17.79 -10.93 -13.14
CA MET A 9 -17.99 -12.31 -13.58
C MET A 9 -19.49 -12.69 -13.55
N SER A 10 -20.22 -12.30 -12.51
CA SER A 10 -21.68 -12.51 -12.39
C SER A 10 -22.45 -11.88 -13.57
N VAL A 11 -22.05 -10.67 -13.99
CA VAL A 11 -22.68 -9.95 -15.11
C VAL A 11 -22.24 -10.50 -16.47
N ALA A 12 -20.97 -10.88 -16.61
CA ALA A 12 -20.42 -11.41 -17.86
C ALA A 12 -20.94 -12.81 -18.20
N THR A 13 -21.02 -13.70 -17.22
CA THR A 13 -21.56 -15.06 -17.41
C THR A 13 -23.08 -15.04 -17.59
N ALA A 14 -23.79 -14.09 -16.98
CA ALA A 14 -25.22 -13.85 -17.27
C ALA A 14 -25.48 -13.49 -18.74
N ASN A 15 -24.48 -12.98 -19.46
CA ASN A 15 -24.53 -12.70 -20.90
C ASN A 15 -23.99 -13.85 -21.78
N GLY A 16 -23.67 -15.02 -21.21
CA GLY A 16 -23.26 -16.21 -21.94
C GLY A 16 -21.77 -16.32 -22.27
N GLU A 17 -20.90 -15.51 -21.66
CA GLU A 17 -19.45 -15.66 -21.80
C GLU A 17 -18.91 -16.88 -21.03
N ASP A 18 -17.94 -17.57 -21.62
CA ASP A 18 -17.24 -18.70 -21.01
C ASP A 18 -16.45 -18.25 -19.78
N VAL A 19 -16.65 -18.93 -18.65
CA VAL A 19 -15.94 -18.68 -17.38
C VAL A 19 -14.42 -18.63 -17.58
N ARG A 20 -13.87 -19.45 -18.49
CA ARG A 20 -12.43 -19.43 -18.80
C ARG A 20 -11.96 -18.13 -19.45
N SER A 21 -12.74 -17.52 -20.33
CA SER A 21 -12.33 -16.26 -20.98
C SER A 21 -12.29 -15.11 -19.97
N VAL A 22 -13.29 -15.04 -19.09
CA VAL A 22 -13.38 -14.04 -18.01
C VAL A 22 -12.23 -14.19 -17.01
N LEU A 23 -11.87 -15.43 -16.64
CA LEU A 23 -10.74 -15.70 -15.77
C LEU A 23 -9.39 -15.29 -16.38
N TRP A 24 -9.18 -15.53 -17.67
CA TRP A 24 -7.96 -15.08 -18.37
C TRP A 24 -7.88 -13.56 -18.49
N ALA A 25 -9.00 -12.90 -18.78
CA ALA A 25 -9.08 -11.44 -18.81
C ALA A 25 -8.73 -10.84 -17.44
N ALA A 26 -9.24 -11.44 -16.36
CA ALA A 26 -8.95 -10.98 -15.01
C ALA A 26 -7.53 -11.26 -14.54
N LEU A 27 -6.95 -12.40 -14.92
CA LEU A 27 -5.54 -12.67 -14.65
C LEU A 27 -4.64 -11.66 -15.35
N GLY A 28 -4.92 -11.33 -16.62
CA GLY A 28 -4.22 -10.28 -17.35
C GLY A 28 -4.33 -8.92 -16.67
N CYS A 29 -5.54 -8.57 -16.21
CA CYS A 29 -5.77 -7.35 -15.42
C CYS A 29 -4.95 -7.33 -14.12
N ASN A 30 -4.87 -8.45 -13.39
CA ASN A 30 -4.09 -8.51 -12.16
C ASN A 30 -2.58 -8.34 -12.40
N ILE A 31 -2.04 -8.96 -13.45
CA ILE A 31 -0.63 -8.82 -13.83
C ILE A 31 -0.33 -7.35 -14.18
N ALA A 32 -1.18 -6.72 -14.99
CA ALA A 32 -1.03 -5.31 -15.33
C ALA A 32 -1.04 -4.43 -14.08
N TRP A 33 -1.91 -4.71 -13.11
CA TRP A 33 -2.00 -3.94 -11.89
C TRP A 33 -0.80 -4.12 -10.97
N GLY A 34 -0.26 -5.34 -10.85
CA GLY A 34 1.00 -5.58 -10.13
C GLY A 34 2.18 -4.81 -10.72
N ILE A 35 2.24 -4.66 -12.06
CA ILE A 35 3.27 -3.86 -12.73
C ILE A 35 3.10 -2.38 -12.39
N VAL A 36 1.87 -1.87 -12.42
CA VAL A 36 1.59 -0.47 -12.07
C VAL A 36 1.95 -0.21 -10.61
N ASP A 37 1.55 -1.07 -9.67
CA ASP A 37 1.85 -0.91 -8.24
C ASP A 37 3.37 -0.90 -7.99
N GLY A 38 4.11 -1.83 -8.62
CA GLY A 38 5.57 -1.84 -8.55
C GLY A 38 6.20 -0.56 -9.11
N THR A 39 5.67 -0.05 -10.23
CA THR A 39 6.15 1.20 -10.85
C THR A 39 5.85 2.41 -9.97
N ILE A 40 4.63 2.51 -9.43
CA ILE A 40 4.23 3.56 -8.50
C ILE A 40 5.10 3.52 -7.25
N HIS A 41 5.44 2.33 -6.74
CA HIS A 41 6.36 2.20 -5.63
C HIS A 41 7.73 2.80 -5.95
N VAL A 42 8.35 2.44 -7.08
CA VAL A 42 9.65 3.01 -7.50
C VAL A 42 9.57 4.53 -7.63
N LEU A 43 8.53 5.05 -8.29
CA LEU A 43 8.32 6.48 -8.45
C LEU A 43 8.15 7.18 -7.09
N THR A 44 7.39 6.59 -6.19
CA THR A 44 7.17 7.12 -4.83
C THR A 44 8.48 7.13 -4.04
N SER A 45 9.26 6.05 -4.08
CA SER A 45 10.54 5.96 -3.38
C SER A 45 11.55 7.00 -3.90
N VAL A 46 11.67 7.16 -5.23
CA VAL A 46 12.54 8.18 -5.83
C VAL A 46 12.06 9.59 -5.49
N THR A 47 10.76 9.85 -5.58
CA THR A 47 10.21 11.19 -5.29
C THR A 47 10.31 11.55 -3.81
N GLU A 48 10.13 10.62 -2.88
CA GLU A 48 10.33 10.86 -1.44
C GLU A 48 11.80 11.13 -1.12
N ARG A 49 12.74 10.39 -1.72
CA ARG A 49 14.17 10.72 -1.60
C ARG A 49 14.48 12.10 -2.17
N ALA A 50 13.95 12.43 -3.35
CA ALA A 50 14.16 13.73 -3.98
C ALA A 50 13.57 14.88 -3.16
N ARG A 51 12.37 14.72 -2.60
CA ARG A 51 11.74 15.68 -1.68
C ARG A 51 12.56 15.85 -0.41
N THR A 52 13.01 14.76 0.18
CA THR A 52 13.84 14.77 1.38
C THR A 52 15.16 15.50 1.13
N ARG A 53 15.80 15.25 -0.03
CA ARG A 53 17.00 15.98 -0.47
C ARG A 53 16.71 17.47 -0.66
N ALA A 54 15.66 17.83 -1.39
CA ALA A 54 15.28 19.23 -1.63
C ALA A 54 15.02 20.00 -0.34
N ARG A 55 14.29 19.39 0.63
CA ARG A 55 14.05 19.99 1.95
C ARG A 55 15.35 20.20 2.74
N ARG A 56 16.23 19.19 2.77
CA ARG A 56 17.55 19.31 3.44
C ARG A 56 18.38 20.44 2.86
N LEU A 57 18.44 20.56 1.52
CA LEU A 57 19.14 21.66 0.85
C LEU A 57 18.52 23.02 1.14
N ALA A 58 17.19 23.10 1.17
CA ALA A 58 16.47 24.34 1.48
C ALA A 58 16.72 24.82 2.92
N ILE A 59 16.94 23.92 3.88
CA ILE A 59 17.34 24.28 5.26
C ILE A 59 18.81 24.68 5.30
N ARG A 60 19.68 23.89 4.69
CA ARG A 60 21.13 24.12 4.69
C ARG A 60 21.50 25.48 4.10
N ARG A 61 20.83 25.89 3.02
CA ARG A 61 21.08 27.15 2.29
C ARG A 61 20.33 28.37 2.86
N ALA A 62 19.38 28.17 3.78
CA ALA A 62 18.67 29.27 4.42
C ALA A 62 19.56 29.97 5.45
N GLY A 63 19.30 31.26 5.68
CA GLY A 63 19.90 32.00 6.79
C GLY A 63 19.44 31.43 8.14
N ASP A 64 20.25 31.59 9.19
CA ASP A 64 20.07 30.85 10.46
C ASP A 64 18.67 30.96 11.06
N GLY A 65 18.06 32.15 11.07
CA GLY A 65 16.69 32.32 11.60
C GLY A 65 15.63 31.53 10.81
N GLU A 66 15.74 31.51 9.49
CA GLU A 66 14.81 30.77 8.62
C GLU A 66 15.09 29.25 8.65
N ALA A 67 16.37 28.87 8.71
CA ALA A 67 16.80 27.48 8.82
C ALA A 67 16.28 26.83 10.12
N LEU A 68 16.38 27.53 11.25
CA LEU A 68 15.85 27.10 12.55
C LEU A 68 14.33 26.97 12.50
N ALA A 69 13.61 27.97 11.96
CA ALA A 69 12.16 27.89 11.83
C ALA A 69 11.70 26.68 11.00
N ARG A 70 12.38 26.42 9.87
CA ARG A 70 12.10 25.26 9.00
C ARG A 70 12.45 23.94 9.67
N LEU A 71 13.58 23.85 10.38
CA LEU A 71 13.98 22.64 11.09
C LEU A 71 13.00 22.31 12.23
N ARG A 72 12.53 23.33 12.96
CA ARG A 72 11.51 23.18 14.01
C ARG A 72 10.19 22.66 13.46
N ALA A 73 9.78 23.10 12.26
CA ALA A 73 8.56 22.64 11.60
C ALA A 73 8.64 21.21 11.03
N LEU A 74 9.85 20.68 10.80
CA LEU A 74 10.05 19.30 10.31
C LEU A 74 9.98 18.25 11.42
N LEU A 75 10.14 18.65 12.68
CA LEU A 75 10.19 17.73 13.80
C LEU A 75 8.79 17.20 14.14
N PRO A 76 8.62 15.87 14.35
CA PRO A 76 7.32 15.28 14.65
C PRO A 76 6.68 15.83 15.95
N GLU A 77 5.37 16.00 15.92
CA GLU A 77 4.46 16.10 17.09
C GLU A 77 5.05 16.80 18.34
N GLY A 78 5.25 18.12 18.26
CA GLY A 78 5.59 18.95 19.44
C GLY A 78 7.04 18.85 19.93
N SER A 79 7.83 17.89 19.45
CA SER A 79 9.26 17.80 19.79
C SER A 79 10.05 19.04 19.39
N GLY A 80 9.64 19.71 18.30
CA GLY A 80 10.23 20.99 17.90
C GLY A 80 10.01 22.12 18.91
N GLN A 81 8.92 22.10 19.69
CA GLN A 81 8.68 23.10 20.75
C GLN A 81 9.40 22.75 22.06
N ALA A 82 9.70 21.46 22.27
CA ALA A 82 10.46 21.01 23.43
C ALA A 82 11.97 21.31 23.32
N LEU A 83 12.48 21.52 22.11
CA LEU A 83 13.88 21.85 21.85
C LEU A 83 14.10 23.36 21.90
N ASP A 84 15.12 23.78 22.63
CA ASP A 84 15.60 25.16 22.62
C ASP A 84 16.39 25.47 21.34
N ASP A 85 16.51 26.76 21.00
CA ASP A 85 17.22 27.25 19.82
C ASP A 85 18.70 26.83 19.82
N GLY A 86 19.34 26.71 21.00
CA GLY A 86 20.70 26.19 21.11
C GLY A 86 20.84 24.74 20.65
N GLN A 87 19.87 23.88 21.00
CA GLN A 87 19.87 22.48 20.59
C GLN A 87 19.56 22.35 19.09
N LEU A 88 18.66 23.19 18.59
CA LEU A 88 18.29 23.21 17.18
C LEU A 88 19.44 23.72 16.30
N ARG A 89 20.27 24.65 16.80
CA ARG A 89 21.52 25.07 16.14
C ARG A 89 22.52 23.93 16.03
N THR A 90 22.71 23.14 17.09
CA THR A 90 23.59 21.95 17.03
C THR A 90 23.14 20.97 15.94
N LEU A 91 21.84 20.72 15.81
CA LEU A 91 21.29 19.89 14.74
C LEU A 91 21.51 20.50 13.35
N LEU A 92 21.37 21.81 13.22
CA LEU A 92 21.64 22.53 11.98
C LEU A 92 23.13 22.47 11.60
N ASP A 93 24.02 22.55 12.57
CA ASP A 93 25.47 22.44 12.36
C ASP A 93 25.86 21.04 11.91
N TRP A 94 25.29 19.99 12.52
CA TRP A 94 25.46 18.61 12.04
C TRP A 94 24.97 18.43 10.60
N LEU A 95 23.78 18.96 10.29
CA LEU A 95 23.24 18.92 8.93
C LEU A 95 24.13 19.67 7.91
N ARG A 96 24.76 20.77 8.31
CA ARG A 96 25.66 21.58 7.47
C ARG A 96 27.05 20.94 7.34
N ALA A 97 27.50 20.19 8.33
CA ALA A 97 28.77 19.47 8.31
C ALA A 97 28.74 18.23 7.40
N GLU A 98 27.56 17.67 7.16
CA GLU A 98 27.43 16.46 6.35
C GLU A 98 27.68 16.74 4.85
N PRO A 99 28.37 15.84 4.11
CA PRO A 99 28.63 16.02 2.69
C PRO A 99 27.33 16.19 1.91
N GLU A 100 27.30 17.11 0.94
CA GLU A 100 26.15 17.19 0.03
C GLU A 100 26.10 15.92 -0.83
N PRO A 101 24.97 15.19 -0.88
CA PRO A 101 24.90 14.02 -1.75
C PRO A 101 25.01 14.45 -3.22
N ASP A 102 25.97 13.84 -3.92
CA ASP A 102 26.26 14.10 -5.32
C ASP A 102 25.15 13.58 -6.25
N GLY A 103 24.67 14.47 -7.12
CA GLY A 103 23.79 14.12 -8.24
C GLY A 103 22.29 13.98 -7.90
N PRO A 104 21.45 13.76 -8.93
CA PRO A 104 20.02 13.51 -8.75
C PRO A 104 19.78 12.15 -8.09
N GLU A 105 18.69 12.03 -7.35
CA GLU A 105 18.24 10.75 -6.78
C GLU A 105 17.93 9.77 -7.92
N ARG A 106 18.54 8.59 -7.87
CA ARG A 106 18.39 7.54 -8.88
C ARG A 106 17.55 6.39 -8.34
N ILE A 107 17.04 5.58 -9.26
CA ILE A 107 16.45 4.29 -8.95
C ILE A 107 17.57 3.40 -8.42
N THR A 108 17.36 2.82 -7.26
CA THR A 108 18.30 1.90 -6.62
C THR A 108 17.89 0.45 -6.89
N PRO A 109 18.81 -0.52 -6.78
CA PRO A 109 18.49 -1.94 -6.88
C PRO A 109 17.44 -2.38 -5.85
N ASP A 110 17.41 -1.75 -4.67
CA ASP A 110 16.44 -2.06 -3.62
C ASP A 110 15.02 -1.60 -3.99
N ASP A 111 14.87 -0.46 -4.70
CA ASP A 111 13.57 -0.06 -5.23
C ASP A 111 13.03 -1.09 -6.23
N LEU A 112 13.90 -1.63 -7.10
CA LEU A 112 13.51 -2.63 -8.08
C LEU A 112 13.17 -3.97 -7.41
N ARG A 113 13.94 -4.39 -6.40
CA ARG A 113 13.62 -5.59 -5.61
C ARG A 113 12.28 -5.45 -4.91
N ALA A 114 12.01 -4.28 -4.30
CA ALA A 114 10.73 -4.00 -3.68
C ALA A 114 9.58 -4.00 -4.70
N ALA A 115 9.78 -3.42 -5.89
CA ALA A 115 8.79 -3.45 -6.96
C ALA A 115 8.47 -4.87 -7.43
N VAL A 116 9.49 -5.73 -7.59
CA VAL A 116 9.32 -7.15 -7.93
C VAL A 116 8.60 -7.89 -6.80
N ALA A 117 8.93 -7.61 -5.54
CA ALA A 117 8.25 -8.19 -4.39
C ALA A 117 6.77 -7.78 -4.34
N ILE A 118 6.45 -6.51 -4.59
CA ILE A 118 5.06 -6.01 -4.66
C ILE A 118 4.31 -6.67 -5.81
N PHE A 119 4.92 -6.74 -7.00
CA PHE A 119 4.34 -7.44 -8.14
C PHE A 119 4.02 -8.91 -7.81
N ALA A 120 5.00 -9.63 -7.27
CA ALA A 120 4.83 -11.04 -6.90
C ALA A 120 3.75 -11.19 -5.83
N LEU A 121 3.72 -10.31 -4.83
CA LEU A 121 2.69 -10.28 -3.79
C LEU A 121 1.30 -10.10 -4.39
N VAL A 122 1.11 -9.13 -5.31
CA VAL A 122 -0.18 -8.86 -5.96
C VAL A 122 -0.65 -10.08 -6.77
N VAL A 123 0.24 -10.72 -7.52
CA VAL A 123 -0.08 -11.91 -8.32
C VAL A 123 -0.41 -13.10 -7.42
N ILE A 124 0.42 -13.37 -6.41
CA ILE A 124 0.20 -14.49 -5.48
C ILE A 124 -1.09 -14.28 -4.68
N ALA A 125 -1.38 -13.06 -4.22
CA ALA A 125 -2.56 -12.77 -3.42
C ALA A 125 -3.89 -12.94 -4.17
N THR A 126 -3.87 -12.96 -5.51
CA THR A 126 -5.09 -13.18 -6.30
C THR A 126 -5.31 -14.61 -6.74
N MET A 127 -4.32 -15.50 -6.57
CA MET A 127 -4.48 -16.91 -6.89
C MET A 127 -5.51 -17.62 -5.98
N PRO A 128 -5.50 -17.46 -4.64
CA PRO A 128 -6.39 -18.23 -3.78
C PRO A 128 -7.89 -18.03 -4.09
N PRO A 129 -8.40 -16.79 -4.32
CA PRO A 129 -9.80 -16.60 -4.73
C PRO A 129 -10.14 -17.16 -6.12
N VAL A 130 -9.14 -17.42 -6.97
CA VAL A 130 -9.35 -18.00 -8.31
C VAL A 130 -9.44 -19.54 -8.26
N VAL A 131 -8.82 -20.18 -7.27
CA VAL A 131 -8.78 -21.65 -7.12
C VAL A 131 -10.18 -22.31 -7.13
N PRO A 132 -11.22 -21.80 -6.44
CA PRO A 132 -12.55 -22.40 -6.43
C PRO A 132 -13.16 -22.60 -7.82
N PHE A 133 -12.93 -21.68 -8.75
CA PHE A 133 -13.47 -21.75 -10.11
C PHE A 133 -12.85 -22.85 -10.98
N ARG A 134 -11.73 -23.47 -10.54
CA ARG A 134 -11.17 -24.65 -11.20
C ARG A 134 -11.59 -25.97 -10.56
N LEU A 135 -12.07 -25.94 -9.32
CA LEU A 135 -12.41 -27.13 -8.54
C LEU A 135 -13.92 -27.40 -8.49
N ILE A 136 -14.74 -26.36 -8.70
CA ILE A 136 -16.20 -26.42 -8.57
C ILE A 136 -16.83 -26.04 -9.90
N ASP A 137 -17.64 -26.94 -10.46
CA ASP A 137 -18.36 -26.71 -11.72
C ASP A 137 -19.58 -25.79 -11.53
N ASP A 138 -20.19 -25.79 -10.34
CA ASP A 138 -21.27 -24.86 -9.98
C ASP A 138 -20.72 -23.45 -9.77
N LEU A 139 -21.07 -22.53 -10.68
CA LEU A 139 -20.63 -21.15 -10.66
C LEU A 139 -20.99 -20.43 -9.36
N HIS A 140 -22.21 -20.63 -8.83
CA HIS A 140 -22.66 -19.94 -7.62
C HIS A 140 -21.88 -20.44 -6.39
N GLY A 141 -21.66 -21.75 -6.26
CA GLY A 141 -20.79 -22.33 -5.24
C GLY A 141 -19.35 -21.83 -5.33
N ALA A 142 -18.78 -21.76 -6.53
CA ALA A 142 -17.43 -21.26 -6.78
C ALA A 142 -17.28 -19.79 -6.37
N MET A 143 -18.25 -18.93 -6.72
CA MET A 143 -18.27 -17.51 -6.35
C MET A 143 -18.32 -17.31 -4.83
N ARG A 144 -19.19 -18.05 -4.13
CA ARG A 144 -19.30 -17.95 -2.67
C ARG A 144 -18.02 -18.36 -1.95
N LEU A 145 -17.40 -19.45 -2.40
CA LEU A 145 -16.13 -19.90 -1.83
C LEU A 145 -14.98 -18.92 -2.14
N SER A 146 -14.92 -18.38 -3.36
CA SER A 146 -13.96 -17.35 -3.75
C SER A 146 -14.08 -16.10 -2.88
N ASN A 147 -15.31 -15.60 -2.68
CA ASN A 147 -15.58 -14.48 -1.79
C ASN A 147 -15.15 -14.80 -0.35
N ALA A 148 -15.51 -15.96 0.19
CA ALA A 148 -15.09 -16.37 1.53
C ALA A 148 -13.56 -16.40 1.71
N ILE A 149 -12.82 -16.91 0.72
CA ILE A 149 -11.35 -16.91 0.73
C ILE A 149 -10.81 -15.47 0.71
N ALA A 150 -11.30 -14.61 -0.19
CA ALA A 150 -10.86 -13.22 -0.28
C ALA A 150 -11.07 -12.45 1.02
N LEU A 151 -12.19 -12.72 1.70
CA LEU A 151 -12.55 -12.11 2.97
C LEU A 151 -11.71 -12.63 4.14
N ALA A 152 -11.43 -13.93 4.18
CA ALA A 152 -10.52 -14.51 5.16
C ALA A 152 -9.10 -13.94 5.02
N MET A 153 -8.63 -13.76 3.78
CA MET A 153 -7.35 -13.11 3.49
C MET A 153 -7.36 -11.64 3.94
N LEU A 154 -8.42 -10.88 3.65
CA LEU A 154 -8.55 -9.48 4.09
C LEU A 154 -8.51 -9.37 5.62
N PHE A 155 -9.20 -10.26 6.33
CA PHE A 155 -9.17 -10.33 7.78
C PHE A 155 -7.76 -10.66 8.31
N ALA A 156 -7.10 -11.67 7.74
CA ALA A 156 -5.76 -12.08 8.16
C ALA A 156 -4.71 -10.98 7.94
N ILE A 157 -4.77 -10.29 6.79
CA ILE A 157 -3.89 -9.16 6.47
C ILE A 157 -4.16 -7.99 7.43
N GLY A 158 -5.43 -7.63 7.63
CA GLY A 158 -5.82 -6.57 8.56
C GLY A 158 -5.37 -6.84 9.99
N TRP A 159 -5.51 -8.08 10.45
CA TRP A 159 -5.01 -8.51 11.77
C TRP A 159 -3.48 -8.45 11.87
N SER A 160 -2.77 -8.86 10.82
CA SER A 160 -1.30 -8.81 10.78
C SER A 160 -0.78 -7.37 10.83
N LEU A 161 -1.43 -6.43 10.14
CA LEU A 161 -1.08 -5.01 10.17
C LEU A 161 -1.32 -4.37 11.54
N ASP A 162 -2.42 -4.70 12.22
CA ASP A 162 -2.70 -4.21 13.59
C ASP A 162 -1.56 -4.54 14.57
N ARG A 163 -0.96 -5.74 14.43
CA ARG A 163 0.16 -6.15 15.29
C ARG A 163 1.42 -5.29 15.10
N GLN A 164 1.60 -4.67 13.94
CA GLN A 164 2.81 -3.89 13.61
C GLN A 164 2.73 -2.42 14.04
N ILE A 165 1.53 -1.88 14.24
CA ILE A 165 1.31 -0.45 14.56
C ILE A 165 1.41 -0.17 16.08
N GLY A 166 1.63 -1.20 16.90
CA GLY A 166 1.74 -1.09 18.36
C GLY A 166 0.38 -1.18 19.08
N PRO A 167 0.35 -1.29 20.43
CA PRO A 167 -0.88 -1.47 21.20
C PRO A 167 -1.71 -0.17 21.30
N GLY A 168 -2.15 0.38 20.16
CA GLY A 168 -2.94 1.60 20.08
C GLY A 168 -4.43 1.32 19.96
N THR A 169 -5.15 1.36 21.09
CA THR A 169 -6.62 1.26 21.25
C THR A 169 -7.31 0.05 20.60
N LEU A 170 -7.96 -0.76 21.43
CA LEU A 170 -8.86 -1.87 21.04
C LEU A 170 -9.83 -1.54 19.88
N ARG A 171 -10.13 -0.25 19.66
CA ARG A 171 -10.88 0.28 18.51
C ARG A 171 -10.29 -0.08 17.15
N MET A 172 -8.98 0.03 16.92
CA MET A 172 -8.37 -0.28 15.62
C MET A 172 -8.42 -1.79 15.33
N ARG A 173 -8.23 -2.59 16.39
CA ARG A 173 -8.28 -4.06 16.37
C ARG A 173 -9.62 -4.62 15.96
N ILE A 174 -10.71 -3.95 16.33
CA ILE A 174 -12.09 -4.33 15.99
C ILE A 174 -12.54 -3.65 14.69
N ALA A 175 -12.13 -2.40 14.44
CA ALA A 175 -12.57 -1.64 13.27
C ALA A 175 -12.17 -2.31 11.94
N THR A 176 -10.92 -2.77 11.82
CA THR A 176 -10.43 -3.42 10.59
C THR A 176 -11.18 -4.71 10.25
N PRO A 177 -11.36 -5.67 11.18
CA PRO A 177 -12.20 -6.84 10.91
C PRO A 177 -13.69 -6.52 10.78
N LEU A 178 -14.20 -5.48 11.44
CA LEU A 178 -15.59 -5.03 11.30
C LEU A 178 -15.85 -4.46 9.91
N ILE A 179 -14.96 -3.61 9.38
CA ILE A 179 -15.04 -3.09 8.01
C ILE A 179 -14.98 -4.25 7.01
N GLY A 180 -14.05 -5.19 7.21
CA GLY A 180 -13.97 -6.41 6.41
C GLY A 180 -15.29 -7.18 6.42
N SER A 181 -15.87 -7.39 7.62
CA SER A 181 -17.15 -8.10 7.82
C SER A 181 -18.34 -7.38 7.19
N VAL A 182 -18.41 -6.05 7.28
CA VAL A 182 -19.44 -5.26 6.59
C VAL A 182 -19.30 -5.41 5.08
N LEU A 183 -18.06 -5.41 4.57
CA LEU A 183 -17.79 -5.67 3.15
C LEU A 183 -18.27 -7.07 2.74
N VAL A 184 -18.08 -8.10 3.58
CA VAL A 184 -18.63 -9.46 3.36
C VAL A 184 -20.13 -9.40 3.11
N ILE A 185 -20.85 -8.79 4.06
CA ILE A 185 -22.32 -8.76 4.08
C ILE A 185 -22.83 -8.01 2.85
N VAL A 186 -22.23 -6.87 2.53
CA VAL A 186 -22.58 -6.07 1.35
C VAL A 186 -22.32 -6.85 0.05
N THR A 187 -21.22 -7.59 -0.04
CA THR A 187 -20.91 -8.38 -1.25
C THR A 187 -21.90 -9.54 -1.43
N ILE A 188 -22.27 -10.24 -0.36
CA ILE A 188 -23.30 -11.29 -0.41
C ILE A 188 -24.65 -10.69 -0.82
N ALA A 189 -25.02 -9.53 -0.26
CA ALA A 189 -26.29 -8.86 -0.56
C ALA A 189 -26.40 -8.34 -2.00
N LEU A 190 -25.28 -7.93 -2.61
CA LEU A 190 -25.22 -7.38 -3.97
C LEU A 190 -25.14 -8.45 -5.08
N GLY A 191 -25.33 -9.73 -4.75
CA GLY A 191 -25.36 -10.82 -5.72
C GLY A 191 -24.19 -11.78 -5.61
N GLY A 192 -23.79 -12.11 -4.37
CA GLY A 192 -22.87 -13.20 -4.07
C GLY A 192 -23.52 -14.59 -4.13
#